data_AF-A0ABD4S990-F1
#
_entry.id   AF-A0ABD4S990-F1
#
_cell.length_a   1.000
_cell.length_b   1.000
_cell.length_c   1.000
_cell.angle_alpha   90.00
_cell.angle_beta   90.00
_cell.angle_gamma   90.00
#
_symmetry.space_group_name_H-M   'P 1'
#
loop_
_entity.id
_entity.type
_entity.pdbx_description
1 polymer ?
#
loop_
_entity_poly.entity_id
_entity_poly.type
_entity_poly.pdbx_seq_one_letter_code
_entity_poly.pdbx_strand_id
1 'polypeptide(L)'
;MNLINILKNVVRYFCMITTGVLISVFTSCLLFSPDETFSISIFQQILLIALVTSLSTLIFYSKRELGRKELLIRQVIHMIFLFVFVMWFSFKSNWIDSGHIFQALFIALSIFIIYLCITLATCKRDKKESILLNKGLKEYRKNKINK
;
A
#
# COMPACT_ATOMS: atom_id res chain seq x y z
N MET A 1 -0.74 19.85 -10.73
CA MET A 1 -0.12 19.00 -9.69
C MET A 1 1.33 18.78 -10.08
N ASN A 2 2.27 19.36 -9.35
CA ASN A 2 3.69 19.38 -9.74
C ASN A 2 4.28 17.97 -9.75
N LEU A 3 5.15 17.66 -10.73
CA LEU A 3 5.81 16.36 -10.90
C LEU A 3 6.51 15.89 -9.60
N ILE A 4 7.11 16.84 -8.87
CA ILE A 4 7.77 16.61 -7.59
C ILE A 4 6.80 16.06 -6.53
N ASN A 5 5.54 16.50 -6.50
CA ASN A 5 4.56 16.00 -5.52
C ASN A 5 4.11 14.58 -5.85
N ILE A 6 4.01 14.24 -7.14
CA ILE A 6 3.71 12.90 -7.60
C ILE A 6 4.84 11.96 -7.17
N LEU A 7 6.09 12.33 -7.45
CA LEU A 7 7.26 11.55 -7.07
C LEU A 7 7.37 11.35 -5.55
N LYS A 8 7.15 12.41 -4.76
CA LYS A 8 7.13 12.32 -3.28
C LYS A 8 6.08 11.33 -2.79
N ASN A 9 4.91 11.29 -3.42
CA ASN A 9 3.86 10.33 -3.05
C ASN A 9 4.26 8.90 -3.41
N VAL A 10 4.81 8.66 -4.60
CA VAL A 10 5.28 7.33 -5.03
C VAL A 10 6.36 6.80 -4.10
N VAL A 11 7.41 7.59 -3.84
CA VAL A 11 8.51 7.20 -2.95
C VAL A 11 7.99 6.90 -1.55
N ARG A 12 7.01 7.68 -1.06
CA ARG A 12 6.42 7.43 0.25
C ARG A 12 5.61 6.13 0.30
N TYR A 13 4.80 5.86 -0.72
CA TYR A 13 4.08 4.59 -0.83
C TYR A 13 5.03 3.42 -0.94
N PHE A 14 6.09 3.55 -1.76
CA PHE A 14 7.15 2.56 -1.86
C PHE A 14 7.77 2.28 -0.49
N CYS A 15 8.21 3.30 0.26
CA CYS A 15 8.78 3.08 1.60
C CYS A 15 7.78 2.40 2.55
N MET A 16 6.52 2.84 2.59
CA MET A 16 5.50 2.23 3.45
C MET A 16 5.24 0.76 3.12
N ILE A 17 5.12 0.44 1.83
CA ILE A 17 4.90 -0.93 1.34
C ILE A 17 6.13 -1.78 1.66
N THR A 18 7.32 -1.31 1.32
CA THR A 18 8.58 -2.03 1.56
C THR A 18 8.78 -2.31 3.05
N THR A 19 8.57 -1.34 3.94
CA THR A 19 8.66 -1.58 5.39
C THR A 19 7.63 -2.60 5.87
N GLY A 20 6.38 -2.51 5.40
CA GLY A 20 5.34 -3.48 5.74
C GLY A 20 5.68 -4.91 5.30
N VAL A 21 6.16 -5.06 4.06
CA VAL A 21 6.58 -6.35 3.51
C VAL A 21 7.79 -6.89 4.26
N LEU A 22 8.80 -6.08 4.58
CA LEU A 22 9.97 -6.51 5.36
C LEU A 22 9.58 -7.01 6.75
N ILE A 23 8.65 -6.33 7.43
CA ILE A 23 8.13 -6.78 8.73
C ILE A 23 7.39 -8.12 8.57
N SER A 24 6.59 -8.27 7.51
CA SER A 24 5.90 -9.53 7.21
C SER A 24 6.87 -10.68 6.92
N VAL A 25 7.95 -10.43 6.16
CA VAL A 25 8.99 -11.44 5.91
C VAL A 25 9.73 -11.79 7.19
N PHE A 26 10.11 -10.80 8.00
CA PHE A 26 10.77 -11.04 9.29
C PHE A 26 9.91 -11.88 10.24
N THR A 27 8.63 -11.53 10.37
CA THR A 27 7.69 -12.30 11.20
C THR A 27 7.42 -13.70 10.64
N SER A 28 7.38 -13.86 9.32
CA SER A 28 7.27 -15.19 8.68
C SER A 28 8.50 -16.05 8.98
N CYS A 29 9.71 -15.49 8.87
CA CYS A 29 10.95 -16.19 9.21
C CYS A 29 10.96 -16.63 10.68
N LEU A 30 10.62 -15.73 11.60
CA LEU A 30 10.59 -16.03 13.03
C LEU A 30 9.62 -17.18 13.39
N LEU A 31 8.50 -17.30 12.66
CA LEU A 31 7.46 -18.29 12.96
C LEU A 31 7.68 -19.64 12.26
N PHE A 32 8.19 -19.65 11.03
CA PHE A 32 8.24 -20.85 10.20
C PHE A 32 9.66 -21.39 9.99
N SER A 33 10.66 -20.52 9.88
CA SER A 33 12.01 -20.91 9.47
C SER A 33 13.08 -20.04 10.16
N PRO A 34 13.26 -20.17 11.49
CA PRO A 34 14.17 -19.31 12.25
C PRO A 34 15.65 -19.52 11.91
N ASP A 35 16.02 -20.71 11.41
CA ASP A 35 17.41 -21.09 11.13
C ASP A 35 17.77 -21.05 9.62
N GLU A 36 16.84 -20.62 8.76
CA GLU A 36 17.10 -20.58 7.32
C GLU A 36 17.85 -19.32 6.89
N THR A 37 18.79 -19.52 5.96
CA THR A 37 19.58 -18.44 5.37
C THR A 37 18.91 -17.95 4.09
N PHE A 38 18.53 -16.67 4.06
CA PHE A 38 17.96 -16.06 2.86
C PHE A 38 19.04 -15.70 1.85
N SER A 39 18.87 -16.15 0.61
CA SER A 39 19.69 -15.70 -0.50
C SER A 39 19.40 -14.22 -0.86
N ILE A 40 20.42 -13.52 -1.36
CA ILE A 40 20.32 -12.14 -1.88
C ILE A 40 19.20 -11.99 -2.92
N SER A 41 18.89 -13.06 -3.66
CA SER A 41 17.83 -13.07 -4.68
C SER A 41 16.45 -12.72 -4.10
N ILE A 42 16.16 -13.09 -2.84
CA ILE A 42 14.86 -12.84 -2.21
C ILE A 42 14.69 -11.34 -1.92
N PHE A 43 15.75 -10.66 -1.49
CA PHE A 43 15.73 -9.21 -1.27
C PHE A 43 15.49 -8.44 -2.58
N GLN A 44 16.11 -8.89 -3.68
CA GLN A 44 15.87 -8.31 -5.00
C GLN A 44 14.42 -8.48 -5.46
N GLN A 45 13.85 -9.66 -5.22
CA GLN A 45 12.45 -9.96 -5.52
C GLN A 45 11.49 -9.07 -4.71
N ILE A 46 11.72 -8.93 -3.41
CA ILE A 46 10.91 -8.06 -2.53
C ILE A 46 10.92 -6.61 -3.03
N LEU A 47 12.09 -6.09 -3.40
CA LEU A 47 12.23 -4.73 -3.93
C LEU A 47 11.46 -4.55 -5.24
N LEU A 48 11.53 -5.52 -6.16
CA LEU A 48 10.78 -5.49 -7.42
C LEU A 48 9.27 -5.51 -7.19
N ILE A 49 8.78 -6.40 -6.32
CA ILE A 49 7.35 -6.47 -5.96
C ILE A 49 6.89 -5.16 -5.35
N ALA A 50 7.65 -4.61 -4.40
CA ALA A 50 7.30 -3.35 -3.75
C ALA A 50 7.26 -2.19 -4.76
N LEU A 51 8.17 -2.17 -5.73
CA LEU A 51 8.20 -1.16 -6.78
C LEU A 51 6.96 -1.28 -7.69
N VAL A 52 6.64 -2.49 -8.17
CA VAL A 52 5.45 -2.72 -9.01
C VAL A 52 4.15 -2.39 -8.25
N THR A 53 4.05 -2.79 -6.99
CA THR A 53 2.88 -2.54 -6.13
C THR A 53 2.70 -1.05 -5.83
N SER A 54 3.80 -0.34 -5.59
CA SER A 54 3.78 1.12 -5.41
C SER A 54 3.36 1.85 -6.68
N LEU A 55 3.78 1.37 -7.85
CA LEU A 55 3.41 1.95 -9.15
C LEU A 55 1.95 1.65 -9.51
N SER A 56 1.46 0.44 -9.20
CA SER A 56 0.03 0.08 -9.35
C SER A 56 -0.86 1.04 -8.55
N THR A 57 -0.44 1.40 -7.34
CA THR A 57 -1.19 2.37 -6.51
C THR A 57 -1.35 3.72 -7.21
N LEU A 58 -0.40 4.12 -8.06
CA LEU A 58 -0.48 5.35 -8.85
C LEU A 58 -1.39 5.21 -10.08
N ILE A 59 -1.37 4.06 -10.75
CA ILE A 59 -2.24 3.77 -11.90
C ILE A 59 -3.71 3.75 -11.46
N PHE A 60 -3.97 3.22 -10.25
CA PHE A 60 -5.32 3.21 -9.66
C PHE A 60 -5.70 4.52 -8.95
N TYR A 61 -4.80 5.51 -8.87
CA TYR A 61 -5.08 6.84 -8.30
C TYR A 61 -5.93 7.68 -9.27
N SER A 62 -7.24 7.70 -9.04
CA SER A 62 -8.17 8.53 -9.82
C SER A 62 -8.25 9.95 -9.25
N LYS A 63 -8.01 10.96 -10.11
CA LYS A 63 -8.16 12.40 -9.80
C LYS A 63 -9.62 12.90 -9.79
N ARG A 64 -10.59 12.04 -10.11
CA ARG A 64 -11.99 12.42 -10.30
C ARG A 64 -12.75 12.28 -8.98
N GLU A 65 -13.60 13.26 -8.65
CA GLU A 65 -14.57 13.14 -7.55
C GLU A 65 -15.54 11.99 -7.86
N LEU A 66 -15.18 10.80 -7.41
CA LEU A 66 -15.99 9.59 -7.54
C LEU A 66 -16.90 9.49 -6.32
N GLY A 67 -18.15 9.08 -6.53
CA GLY A 67 -19.08 8.81 -5.43
C GLY A 67 -18.51 7.76 -4.46
N ARG A 68 -18.95 7.78 -3.19
CA ARG A 68 -18.44 6.87 -2.13
C ARG A 68 -18.46 5.39 -2.53
N LYS A 69 -19.45 4.95 -3.31
CA LYS A 69 -19.59 3.57 -3.78
C LYS A 69 -18.55 3.19 -4.85
N GLU A 70 -18.29 4.09 -5.80
CA GLU A 70 -17.30 3.91 -6.87
C GLU A 70 -15.86 3.84 -6.31
N LEU A 71 -15.57 4.64 -5.28
CA LEU A 71 -14.28 4.58 -4.58
C LEU A 71 -14.08 3.23 -3.90
N LEU A 72 -15.11 2.71 -3.21
CA LEU A 72 -15.06 1.39 -2.56
C LEU A 72 -14.85 0.26 -3.58
N ILE A 73 -15.61 0.24 -4.68
CA ILE A 73 -15.50 -0.81 -5.71
C ILE A 73 -14.08 -0.84 -6.29
N ARG A 74 -13.53 0.32 -6.65
CA ARG A 74 -12.16 0.43 -7.17
C ARG A 74 -11.13 -0.05 -6.16
N GLN A 75 -11.33 0.29 -4.89
CA GLN A 75 -10.43 -0.12 -3.82
C GLN A 75 -10.43 -1.63 -3.62
N VAL A 76 -11.61 -2.26 -3.67
CA VAL A 76 -11.74 -3.73 -3.63
C VAL A 76 -11.07 -4.38 -4.85
N ILE A 77 -11.26 -3.84 -6.06
CA ILE A 77 -10.59 -4.35 -7.27
C ILE A 77 -9.06 -4.25 -7.13
N HIS A 78 -8.54 -3.11 -6.66
CA HIS A 78 -7.11 -2.92 -6.47
C HIS A 78 -6.56 -3.88 -5.39
N MET A 79 -7.31 -4.10 -4.30
CA MET A 79 -6.95 -5.06 -3.26
C MET A 79 -6.86 -6.48 -3.81
N ILE A 80 -7.88 -6.92 -4.57
CA ILE A 80 -7.89 -8.26 -5.20
C ILE A 80 -6.73 -8.40 -6.19
N PHE A 81 -6.46 -7.37 -7.00
CA PHE A 81 -5.33 -7.38 -7.93
C PHE A 81 -3.99 -7.57 -7.20
N LEU A 82 -3.73 -6.80 -6.14
CA LEU A 82 -2.50 -6.94 -5.36
C LEU A 82 -2.41 -8.31 -4.67
N PHE A 83 -3.53 -8.81 -4.16
CA PHE A 83 -3.59 -10.13 -3.54
C PHE A 83 -3.20 -11.23 -4.52
N VAL A 84 -3.84 -11.26 -5.70
CA VAL A 84 -3.55 -12.25 -6.74
C VAL A 84 -2.13 -12.09 -7.26
N PHE A 85 -1.66 -10.86 -7.47
CA PHE A 85 -0.31 -10.59 -7.96
C PHE A 85 0.78 -11.09 -7.01
N VAL A 86 0.66 -10.79 -5.70
CA VAL A 86 1.65 -11.23 -4.71
C VAL A 86 1.57 -12.73 -4.48
N MET A 87 0.37 -13.32 -4.43
CA MET A 87 0.21 -14.77 -4.32
C MET A 87 0.82 -15.50 -5.52
N TRP A 88 0.55 -15.04 -6.74
CA TRP A 88 1.14 -15.58 -7.97
C TRP A 88 2.67 -15.52 -7.94
N PHE A 89 3.22 -14.38 -7.50
CA PHE A 89 4.66 -14.21 -7.38
C PHE A 89 5.29 -15.10 -6.31
N SER A 90 4.59 -15.28 -5.18
CA SER A 90 5.02 -16.13 -4.08
C SER A 90 5.09 -17.61 -4.49
N PHE A 91 4.11 -18.10 -5.25
CA PHE A 91 4.15 -19.44 -5.85
C PHE A 91 5.29 -19.59 -6.86
N LYS A 92 5.47 -18.61 -7.76
CA LYS A 92 6.55 -18.67 -8.76
C LYS A 92 7.95 -18.68 -8.14
N SER A 93 8.11 -18.01 -7.01
CA SER A 93 9.40 -17.90 -6.32
C SER A 93 9.66 -19.03 -5.33
N ASN A 94 8.78 -20.04 -5.25
CA ASN A 94 8.84 -21.13 -4.26
C ASN A 94 8.98 -20.62 -2.82
N TRP A 95 8.34 -19.49 -2.47
CA TRP A 95 8.35 -19.00 -1.10
C TRP A 95 7.43 -19.80 -0.18
N ILE A 96 6.49 -20.54 -0.76
CA ILE A 96 5.53 -21.38 -0.05
C ILE A 96 5.88 -22.82 -0.36
N ASP A 97 6.22 -23.60 0.66
CA ASP A 97 6.31 -25.04 0.51
C ASP A 97 4.92 -25.61 0.25
N SER A 98 4.81 -26.45 -0.77
CA SER A 98 3.54 -26.91 -1.33
C SER A 98 2.68 -27.73 -0.35
N GLY A 99 3.24 -28.12 0.80
CA GLY A 99 2.55 -28.82 1.89
C GLY A 99 1.97 -27.94 3.00
N HIS A 100 2.31 -26.64 3.08
CA HIS A 100 1.98 -25.79 4.24
C HIS A 100 0.95 -24.70 3.91
N ILE A 101 -0.32 -25.07 3.93
CA ILE A 101 -1.47 -24.16 3.73
C ILE A 101 -1.45 -22.98 4.74
N PHE A 102 -0.92 -23.21 5.95
CA PHE A 102 -0.76 -22.18 6.97
C PHE A 102 0.18 -21.04 6.56
N GLN A 103 1.26 -21.34 5.81
CA GLN A 103 2.20 -20.32 5.34
C GLN A 103 1.56 -19.43 4.26
N ALA A 104 0.82 -20.04 3.33
CA ALA A 104 0.05 -19.31 2.32
C ALA A 104 -1.00 -18.39 2.98
N LEU A 105 -1.70 -18.88 4.00
CA LEU A 105 -2.68 -18.10 4.75
C LEU A 105 -2.02 -16.92 5.50
N PHE A 106 -0.83 -17.12 6.07
CA PHE A 106 -0.09 -16.07 6.76
C PHE A 106 0.35 -14.94 5.82
N ILE A 107 0.85 -15.28 4.64
CA ILE A 107 1.21 -14.32 3.59
C ILE A 107 -0.02 -13.55 3.11
N ALA A 108 -1.11 -14.27 2.82
CA ALA A 108 -2.39 -13.70 2.43
C ALA A 108 -2.91 -12.67 3.47
N LEU A 109 -2.89 -13.05 4.76
CA LEU A 109 -3.31 -12.19 5.85
C LEU A 109 -2.39 -10.97 6.01
N SER A 110 -1.07 -11.17 5.87
CA SER A 110 -0.09 -10.09 5.94
C SER A 110 -0.32 -9.03 4.86
N ILE A 111 -0.58 -9.44 3.62
CA ILE A 111 -0.91 -8.52 2.51
C ILE A 111 -2.17 -7.71 2.86
N PHE A 112 -3.20 -8.39 3.37
CA PHE A 112 -4.46 -7.73 3.77
C PHE A 112 -4.24 -6.68 4.86
N ILE A 113 -3.45 -7.00 5.90
CA ILE A 113 -3.11 -6.07 6.98
C ILE A 113 -2.31 -4.87 6.46
N ILE A 114 -1.29 -5.10 5.64
CA ILE A 114 -0.46 -4.03 5.06
C ILE A 114 -1.36 -3.08 4.23
N TYR A 115 -2.24 -3.63 3.40
CA TYR A 115 -3.16 -2.85 2.58
C TYR A 115 -4.12 -2.00 3.42
N LEU A 116 -4.68 -2.58 4.50
CA LEU A 116 -5.55 -1.89 5.43
C LEU A 116 -4.81 -0.74 6.13
N CYS A 117 -3.59 -0.98 6.61
CA CYS A 117 -2.74 0.02 7.25
C CYS A 117 -2.45 1.20 6.31
N ILE A 118 -2.06 0.93 5.06
CA ILE A 118 -1.79 1.97 4.06
C ILE A 118 -3.06 2.77 3.76
N THR A 119 -4.19 2.08 3.54
CA THR A 119 -5.49 2.70 3.31
C THR A 119 -5.87 3.66 4.44
N LEU A 120 -5.77 3.21 5.69
CA LEU A 120 -6.09 4.01 6.87
C LEU A 120 -5.13 5.20 7.01
N ALA A 121 -3.84 5.01 6.75
CA ALA A 121 -2.86 6.08 6.77
C ALA A 121 -3.16 7.16 5.73
N THR A 122 -3.54 6.78 4.52
CA THR A 122 -3.96 7.71 3.46
C THR A 122 -5.26 8.42 3.84
N CYS A 123 -6.30 7.70 4.30
CA CYS A 123 -7.55 8.31 4.72
C CYS A 123 -7.38 9.34 5.84
N LYS A 124 -6.52 9.06 6.84
CA LYS A 124 -6.21 10.02 7.91
C LYS A 124 -5.56 11.30 7.38
N ARG A 125 -4.70 11.18 6.36
CA ARG A 125 -4.04 12.33 5.73
C ARG A 125 -5.02 13.16 4.91
N ASP A 126 -5.84 12.52 4.10
CA ASP A 126 -6.85 13.21 3.28
C ASP A 126 -7.85 13.96 4.16
N LYS A 127 -8.23 13.38 5.31
CA LYS A 127 -9.05 14.05 6.32
C LYS A 127 -8.35 15.27 6.92
N LYS A 128 -7.05 15.18 7.20
CA LYS A 128 -6.26 16.32 7.73
C LYS A 128 -6.15 17.44 6.70
N GLU A 129 -5.90 17.10 5.43
CA GLU A 129 -5.75 18.05 4.33
C GLU A 129 -7.05 18.78 4.03
N SER A 130 -8.18 18.07 3.97
CA SER A 130 -9.51 18.68 3.78
C SER A 130 -9.91 19.64 4.90
N ILE A 131 -9.56 19.33 6.17
CA ILE A 131 -9.78 20.24 7.30
C ILE A 131 -8.97 21.53 7.13
N LEU A 132 -7.70 21.42 6.73
CA LEU A 132 -6.83 22.57 6.49
C LEU A 132 -7.36 23.47 5.36
N LEU A 133 -7.78 22.87 4.24
CA LEU A 133 -8.37 23.60 3.12
C LEU A 133 -9.66 24.31 3.52
N ASN A 134 -10.55 23.64 4.26
CA ASN A 134 -11.79 24.25 4.75
C ASN A 134 -11.54 25.41 5.72
N LYS A 135 -10.50 25.33 6.56
CA LYS A 135 -10.11 26.45 7.43
C LYS A 135 -9.63 27.65 6.60
N GLY A 136 -8.75 27.42 5.62
CA GLY A 136 -8.27 28.48 4.72
C GLY A 136 -9.39 29.17 3.94
N LEU A 137 -10.37 28.41 3.43
CA LEU A 137 -11.54 28.97 2.74
C LEU A 137 -12.43 29.83 3.66
N LYS A 138 -12.61 29.44 4.91
CA LYS A 138 -13.36 30.23 5.91
C LYS A 138 -12.66 31.54 6.22
N GLU A 139 -11.34 31.52 6.41
CA GLU A 139 -10.55 32.72 6.67
C GLU A 139 -10.55 33.68 5.47
N TYR A 140 -10.40 33.15 4.25
CA TYR A 140 -10.48 33.95 3.02
C TYR A 140 -11.86 34.61 2.86
N ARG A 141 -12.96 33.88 3.09
CA ARG A 141 -14.31 34.46 3.07
C ARG A 141 -14.51 35.55 4.12
N LYS A 142 -14.01 35.35 5.34
CA LYS A 142 -14.12 36.32 6.43
C LYS A 142 -13.37 37.62 6.09
N ASN A 143 -12.17 37.52 5.53
CA ASN A 143 -11.39 38.68 5.10
C ASN A 143 -12.00 39.43 3.90
N LYS A 144 -12.74 38.73 3.02
CA LYS A 144 -13.44 39.36 1.89
C LYS A 144 -14.73 40.08 2.29
N ILE A 145 -15.38 39.68 3.38
CA ILE A 145 -16.60 40.32 3.90
C ILE A 145 -16.28 41.54 4.78
N ASN A 146 -15.13 41.55 5.45
CA ASN A 146 -14.67 42.64 6.31
C ASN A 146 -13.94 43.78 5.56
N LYS A 147 -13.92 43.77 4.22
CA LYS A 147 -13.24 44.74 3.37
C LYS A 147 -14.24 45.31 2.38
#